data_AF-A0A661W8T3-F1
#
_entry.id   AF-A0A661W8T3-F1
#
_cell.length_a   1.000
_cell.length_b   1.000
_cell.length_c   1.000
_cell.angle_alpha   90.00
_cell.angle_beta   90.00
_cell.angle_gamma   90.00
#
_symmetry.space_group_name_H-M   'P 1'
#
loop_
_entity.id
_entity.type
_entity.pdbx_description
1 polymer ?
#
loop_
_entity_poly.entity_id
_entity_poly.type
_entity_poly.pdbx_seq_one_letter_code
_entity_poly.pdbx_strand_id
1 'polypeptide(L)' 'MERVANPIPSPSLTKRVSGGIIGRSVLYYPSLPSSNDMARKLAQQGAAEGTVVLVGHQTEGKGRLGRR' A
#
# COMPACT_ATOMS: atom_id res chain seq x y z
N MET A 1 3.13 18.03 -20.40
CA MET A 1 2.83 16.59 -20.55
C MET A 1 3.12 15.92 -19.23
N GLU A 2 2.24 16.11 -18.25
CA GLU A 2 2.41 15.52 -16.92
C GLU A 2 1.25 14.54 -16.76
N ARG A 3 1.51 13.27 -17.08
CA ARG A 3 0.60 12.18 -16.73
C ARG A 3 0.71 12.05 -15.22
N VAL A 4 -0.10 12.81 -14.49
CA VAL A 4 -0.41 12.48 -13.10
C VAL A 4 -1.07 11.11 -13.19
N ALA A 5 -0.27 10.07 -12.95
CA ALA A 5 -0.74 8.70 -12.90
C ALA A 5 -1.92 8.72 -11.95
N ASN A 6 -3.11 8.41 -12.46
CA ASN A 6 -4.29 8.23 -11.61
C ASN A 6 -3.82 7.44 -10.39
N PRO A 7 -3.97 7.97 -9.17
CA PRO A 7 -3.54 7.23 -8.00
C PRO A 7 -4.22 5.86 -8.10
N ILE A 8 -3.38 4.82 -8.05
CA ILE A 8 -3.75 3.44 -8.28
C ILE A 8 -4.99 2.99 -7.44
N PRO A 9 -5.40 3.60 -6.29
CA PRO A 9 -6.75 3.41 -5.75
C PRO A 9 -7.83 4.02 -6.67
N SER A 10 -8.07 3.41 -7.82
CA SER A 10 -9.30 3.62 -8.58
C SER A 10 -10.38 2.67 -8.03
N PRO A 11 -11.66 3.05 -8.06
CA PRO A 11 -12.76 2.16 -7.69
C PRO A 11 -12.74 0.80 -8.41
N SER A 12 -12.14 0.74 -9.60
CA SER A 12 -11.98 -0.50 -10.38
C SER A 12 -10.91 -1.44 -9.81
N LEU A 13 -9.86 -0.94 -9.14
CA LEU A 13 -8.88 -1.80 -8.47
C LEU A 13 -9.54 -2.51 -7.27
N THR A 14 -10.19 -1.75 -6.39
CA THR A 14 -10.85 -2.29 -5.19
C THR A 14 -11.87 -3.37 -5.58
N LYS A 15 -12.64 -3.13 -6.65
CA LYS A 15 -13.60 -4.12 -7.18
C LYS A 15 -12.93 -5.40 -7.72
N ARG A 16 -11.72 -5.31 -8.24
CA ARG A 16 -10.98 -6.48 -8.77
C ARG A 16 -10.31 -7.31 -7.67
N VAL A 17 -9.94 -6.68 -6.54
CA VAL A 17 -9.22 -7.36 -5.45
C VAL A 17 -10.12 -7.72 -4.27
N SER A 18 -11.35 -7.20 -4.19
CA SER A 18 -12.26 -7.41 -3.05
C SER A 18 -12.84 -8.82 -2.89
N GLY A 19 -12.56 -9.74 -3.82
CA GLY A 19 -13.11 -11.11 -3.81
C GLY A 19 -12.50 -12.06 -2.77
N GLY A 20 -11.37 -11.70 -2.15
CA GLY A 20 -10.63 -12.55 -1.21
C GLY A 20 -10.45 -11.93 0.18
N ILE A 21 -9.55 -12.53 0.98
CA ILE A 21 -9.09 -11.95 2.25
C ILE A 21 -8.28 -10.67 1.98
N ILE A 22 -7.40 -10.71 0.98
CA ILE A 22 -6.53 -9.59 0.60
C ILE A 22 -7.31 -8.54 -0.20
N GLY A 23 -7.05 -7.25 0.03
CA GLY A 23 -7.54 -6.15 -0.81
C GLY A 23 -8.94 -5.64 -0.44
N ARG A 24 -9.51 -6.10 0.68
CA ARG A 24 -10.77 -5.56 1.23
C ARG A 24 -10.63 -4.11 1.72
N SER A 25 -9.43 -3.76 2.18
CA SER A 25 -9.06 -2.40 2.55
C SER A 25 -7.75 -2.06 1.84
N VAL A 26 -7.76 -0.99 1.04
CA VAL A 26 -6.58 -0.52 0.31
C VAL A 26 -6.32 0.92 0.72
N LEU A 27 -5.19 1.15 1.38
CA LEU A 27 -4.75 2.47 1.83
C LEU A 27 -3.64 2.96 0.89
N TYR A 28 -3.88 4.07 0.22
CA TYR A 28 -2.92 4.68 -0.68
C TYR A 28 -2.21 5.85 -0.02
N TYR A 29 -0.89 5.87 -0.16
CA TYR A 29 -0.05 6.98 0.25
C TYR A 29 0.76 7.47 -0.95
N PRO A 30 0.74 8.78 -1.27
CA PRO A 30 1.54 9.32 -2.37
C PRO A 30 3.05 9.06 -2.19
N SER A 31 3.54 9.23 -0.96
CA SER A 31 4.94 8.98 -0.60
C SER A 31 5.06 8.47 0.85
N LEU A 32 5.93 7.50 1.09
CA LEU A 32 6.28 7.00 2.43
C LEU A 32 7.75 6.57 2.47
N PRO A 33 8.41 6.55 3.64
CA PRO A 33 9.72 5.91 3.77
C PRO A 33 9.68 4.43 3.37
N SER A 34 8.80 3.65 4.00
CA SER A 34 8.66 2.21 3.75
C SER A 34 7.19 1.79 3.84
N SER A 35 6.70 1.14 2.78
CA SER A 35 5.36 0.53 2.77
C SER A 35 5.21 -0.53 3.87
N ASN A 36 6.26 -1.34 4.07
CA ASN A 36 6.26 -2.43 5.04
C ASN A 36 6.27 -1.92 6.50
N ASP A 37 6.92 -0.80 6.77
CA ASP A 37 6.88 -0.18 8.11
C ASP A 37 5.48 0.35 8.41
N MET A 38 4.83 0.97 7.42
CA MET A 38 3.44 1.43 7.55
C MET A 38 2.47 0.26 7.73
N ALA A 39 2.62 -0.82 6.95
CA ALA A 39 1.81 -2.02 7.09
C ALA A 39 1.97 -2.63 8.50
N ARG A 40 3.20 -2.70 9.02
CA ARG A 40 3.46 -3.16 10.39
C ARG A 40 2.79 -2.27 11.44
N LYS A 41 2.89 -0.94 11.28
CA LYS A 41 2.24 0.01 12.18
C LYS A 41 0.72 -0.17 12.19
N LEU A 42 0.09 -0.29 11.02
CA LEU A 42 -1.34 -0.51 10.90
C LEU A 42 -1.78 -1.84 11.52
N ALA A 43 -1.01 -2.91 11.32
CA ALA A 43 -1.26 -4.19 11.97
C ALA A 43 -1.22 -4.07 13.50
N GLN A 44 -0.23 -3.35 14.06
CA GLN A 44 -0.14 -3.06 15.50
C GLN A 44 -1.30 -2.21 16.01
N GLN A 45 -1.90 -1.38 15.16
CA GLN A 45 -3.09 -0.58 15.44
C GLN A 45 -4.40 -1.36 15.26
N GLY A 46 -4.34 -2.65 14.92
CA GLY A 46 -5.53 -3.49 14.76
C GLY A 46 -6.20 -3.41 13.38
N ALA A 47 -5.45 -3.01 12.34
CA ALA A 47 -5.97 -3.06 10.97
C ALA A 47 -6.39 -4.49 10.60
N ALA A 48 -7.50 -4.60 9.87
CA ALA A 48 -8.07 -5.88 9.46
C ALA A 48 -7.08 -6.69 8.61
N GLU A 49 -7.13 -8.02 8.75
CA GLU A 49 -6.36 -8.92 7.90
C GLU A 49 -6.64 -8.65 6.41
N GLY A 50 -5.58 -8.70 5.59
CA GLY A 50 -5.68 -8.42 4.17
C GLY A 50 -5.76 -6.93 3.81
N THR A 51 -5.54 -6.02 4.77
CA THR A 51 -5.28 -4.61 4.49
C THR A 51 -4.03 -4.46 3.62
N VAL A 52 -4.17 -3.73 2.51
CA VAL A 52 -3.09 -3.46 1.55
C VAL A 52 -2.64 -2.01 1.71
N VAL A 53 -1.34 -1.82 1.90
CA VAL A 53 -0.70 -0.50 1.83
C VAL A 53 -0.10 -0.34 0.44
N LEU A 54 -0.58 0.67 -0.28
CA LEU A 54 -0.11 1.03 -1.61
C LEU A 54 0.61 2.36 -1.55
N VAL A 55 1.80 2.43 -2.14
CA VAL A 55 2.64 3.64 -2.08
C VAL A 55 3.05 4.05 -3.48
N GLY A 56 2.82 5.32 -3.83
CA GLY A 56 3.25 5.88 -5.12
C GLY A 56 4.77 5.96 -5.22
N HIS A 57 5.43 6.43 -4.16
CA HIS A 57 6.89 6.51 -4.07
C HIS A 57 7.40 6.11 -2.68
N GLN A 58 8.39 5.20 -2.62
CA GLN A 58 9.09 4.87 -1.38
C GLN A 58 10.45 5.57 -1.32
N THR A 59 10.69 6.37 -0.28
CA THR A 59 11.98 7.09 -0.12
C THR A 59 13.06 6.27 0.59
N GLU A 60 12.66 5.24 1.34
CA GLU A 60 13.55 4.40 2.15
C GLU A 60 13.14 2.92 2.04
N GLY A 61 13.06 2.40 0.81
CA GLY A 61 12.80 0.99 0.56
C GLY A 61 13.74 0.09 1.37
N LYS A 62 13.18 -0.89 2.09
CA LYS A 62 13.93 -1.88 2.86
C LYS A 62 13.81 -3.23 2.17
N GLY A 63 14.87 -3.64 1.50
CA GLY A 63 15.07 -4.99 1.00
C GLY A 63 15.39 -5.99 2.12
N ARG A 64 15.45 -7.27 1.76
CA ARG A 64 15.82 -8.35 2.70
C ARG A 64 17.24 -8.14 3.23
N LEU A 65 17.46 -8.55 4.49
CA LEU A 65 18.77 -8.49 5.15
C LEU A 65 19.40 -7.07 5.16
N GLY A 66 18.55 -6.03 5.24
CA GLY A 66 19.01 -4.64 5.33
C GLY A 66 19.50 -4.03 4.00
N ARG A 67 19.27 -4.70 2.88
CA ARG A 67 19.54 -4.12 1.54
C ARG A 67 18.59 -2.94 1.29
N ARG A 68 19.02 -1.92 0.54
CA ARG A 68 18.21 -0.76 0.15
C ARG A 68 18.16 -0.66 -1.36
#